data_AF-D6RLT3-F1
#
_entry.id   AF-D6RLT3-F1
#
_cell.length_a   1.000
_cell.length_b   1.000
_cell.length_c   1.000
_cell.angle_alpha   90.00
_cell.angle_beta   90.00
_cell.angle_gamma   90.00
#
_symmetry.space_group_name_H-M   'P 1'
#
loop_
_entity.id
_entity.type
_entity.pdbx_description
1 polymer ?
#
loop_
_entity_poly.entity_id
_entity_poly.type
_entity_poly.pdbx_seq_one_letter_code
_entity_poly.pdbx_strand_id
1 'polypeptide(L)'
;MPRISPAIMARARNGEATAFTEMFSLINTDSYTPEILEVALSHLRRDVAPSRVSGSRRVDTLISRALGCVSQCLLFCRATPFEDKSVDLLMDDLEAITHWLTVCFLECSESSYNQMQVFMGSNMLYALTSLNERLGTGVFGSPSGLRYLHLLWTSRDHKGQPFSEVHNPIKCSILASMQLCISNPMWRDFFVDFILSSPTILAQFCECLRQRVAQVVQLQRVGGVSASSLCGHTLGLFQLASWLGENSVILKRLQASEYLRYGVEATTELSRLPQVQLKDKVLLLAQVGAFFPLLPGSSPSALAPILPKLLDILARIIPQASKDPFGRHTVSGLALGWRGILGYLRVNKAFKEAMDQIPPRILSSSLKLASPIRDWSNLLQDIQFQHSCMVDFSEDPISLCDNDLRQSNEDFSKVLLWMPLGSLLHYRLSKSRLEHSTPR
;
A
#
# COMPACT_ATOMS: atom_id res chain seq x y z
N MET A 1 15.72 -6.63 -42.25
CA MET A 1 15.43 -7.07 -40.88
C MET A 1 14.34 -8.13 -40.91
N PRO A 2 14.41 -9.21 -40.11
CA PRO A 2 13.53 -10.34 -40.31
C PRO A 2 12.11 -10.01 -39.80
N ARG A 3 11.18 -9.88 -40.75
CA ARG A 3 9.74 -9.92 -40.46
C ARG A 3 9.37 -11.34 -40.06
N ILE A 4 8.40 -11.50 -39.16
CA ILE A 4 7.86 -12.82 -38.82
C ILE A 4 7.29 -13.45 -40.10
N SER A 5 7.72 -14.68 -40.41
CA SER A 5 7.32 -15.35 -41.65
C SER A 5 5.80 -15.54 -41.70
N PRO A 6 5.13 -15.27 -42.85
CA PRO A 6 3.72 -15.58 -43.03
C PRO A 6 3.36 -17.05 -42.75
N ALA A 7 4.31 -17.97 -42.97
CA ALA A 7 4.12 -19.39 -42.68
C ALA A 7 3.98 -19.66 -41.16
N ILE A 8 4.74 -18.95 -40.33
CA ILE A 8 4.63 -19.06 -38.85
C ILE A 8 3.26 -18.53 -38.40
N MET A 9 2.84 -17.37 -38.93
CA MET A 9 1.53 -16.81 -38.60
C MET A 9 0.37 -17.70 -39.07
N ALA A 10 0.47 -18.34 -40.24
CA ALA A 10 -0.54 -19.28 -40.73
C ALA A 10 -0.64 -20.53 -39.85
N ARG A 11 0.50 -21.11 -39.46
CA ARG A 11 0.54 -22.27 -38.53
C ARG A 11 -0.05 -21.91 -37.16
N ALA A 12 0.29 -20.73 -36.63
CA ALA A 12 -0.27 -20.23 -35.37
C ALA A 12 -1.79 -20.02 -35.46
N ARG A 13 -2.31 -19.44 -36.56
CA ARG A 13 -3.76 -19.33 -36.80
C ARG A 13 -4.46 -20.70 -36.81
N ASN A 14 -3.80 -21.72 -37.32
CA ASN A 14 -4.32 -23.10 -37.34
C ASN A 14 -4.23 -23.82 -36.00
N GLY A 15 -3.77 -23.16 -34.93
CA GLY A 15 -3.70 -23.74 -33.58
C GLY A 15 -2.43 -24.54 -33.31
N GLU A 16 -1.37 -24.39 -34.12
CA GLU A 16 -0.10 -25.04 -33.82
C GLU A 16 0.64 -24.35 -32.66
N ALA A 17 0.62 -24.97 -31.49
CA ALA A 17 1.26 -24.45 -30.28
C ALA A 17 2.76 -24.12 -30.49
N THR A 18 3.51 -24.89 -31.29
CA THR A 18 4.94 -24.62 -31.56
C THR A 18 5.15 -23.35 -32.36
N ALA A 19 4.25 -23.02 -33.28
CA ALA A 19 4.30 -21.78 -34.04
C ALA A 19 4.12 -20.54 -33.14
N PHE A 20 3.34 -20.62 -32.06
CA PHE A 20 3.30 -19.56 -31.05
C PHE A 20 4.62 -19.37 -30.32
N THR A 21 5.35 -20.45 -30.01
CA THR A 21 6.69 -20.35 -29.39
C THR A 21 7.69 -19.71 -30.36
N GLU A 22 7.66 -20.08 -31.63
CA GLU A 22 8.47 -19.46 -32.68
C GLU A 22 8.10 -17.98 -32.86
N MET A 23 6.81 -17.65 -32.87
CA MET A 23 6.33 -16.28 -32.99
C MET A 23 6.78 -15.42 -31.79
N PHE A 24 6.60 -15.92 -30.57
CA PHE A 24 6.99 -15.25 -29.32
C PHE A 24 8.46 -14.79 -29.33
N SER A 25 9.39 -15.64 -29.78
CA SER A 25 10.82 -15.31 -29.79
C SER A 25 11.21 -14.30 -30.87
N LEU A 26 10.35 -14.05 -31.86
CA LEU A 26 10.57 -13.13 -32.97
C LEU A 26 9.90 -11.77 -32.78
N ILE A 27 8.94 -11.63 -31.87
CA ILE A 27 8.26 -10.35 -31.59
C ILE A 27 9.23 -9.39 -30.90
N ASN A 28 9.44 -8.23 -31.51
CA ASN A 28 10.18 -7.08 -31.00
C ASN A 28 9.59 -5.79 -31.61
N THR A 29 10.14 -4.62 -31.26
CA THR A 29 9.66 -3.32 -31.76
C THR A 29 9.61 -3.22 -33.29
N ASP A 30 10.58 -3.81 -33.99
CA ASP A 30 10.70 -3.71 -35.46
C ASP A 30 9.84 -4.74 -36.20
N SER A 31 9.56 -5.89 -35.57
CA SER A 31 8.79 -6.99 -36.17
C SER A 31 7.31 -6.96 -35.81
N TYR A 32 6.90 -6.16 -34.81
CA TYR A 32 5.53 -6.08 -34.35
C TYR A 32 4.58 -5.50 -35.40
N THR A 33 3.43 -6.17 -35.57
CA THR A 33 2.29 -5.71 -36.36
C THR A 33 0.99 -6.09 -35.63
N PRO A 34 -0.12 -5.35 -35.82
CA PRO A 34 -1.43 -5.71 -35.27
C PRO A 34 -1.89 -7.13 -35.63
N GLU A 35 -1.52 -7.62 -36.82
CA GLU A 35 -1.88 -8.96 -37.30
C GLU A 35 -1.32 -10.07 -36.40
N ILE A 36 -0.14 -9.87 -35.80
CA ILE A 36 0.46 -10.82 -34.84
C ILE A 36 -0.42 -10.91 -33.59
N LEU A 37 -0.92 -9.78 -33.11
CA LEU A 37 -1.83 -9.73 -31.98
C LEU A 37 -3.17 -10.40 -32.34
N GLU A 38 -3.75 -10.11 -33.50
CA GLU A 38 -4.99 -10.75 -33.98
C GLU A 38 -4.86 -12.29 -34.03
N VAL A 39 -3.72 -12.81 -34.49
CA VAL A 39 -3.43 -14.25 -34.50
C VAL A 39 -3.48 -14.82 -33.08
N ALA A 40 -2.83 -14.16 -32.12
CA ALA A 40 -2.83 -14.61 -30.73
C ALA A 40 -4.23 -14.52 -30.09
N LEU A 41 -4.97 -13.45 -30.34
CA LEU A 41 -6.32 -13.24 -29.81
C LEU A 41 -7.34 -14.22 -30.38
N SER A 42 -7.18 -14.70 -31.62
CA SER A 42 -8.12 -15.64 -32.25
C SER A 42 -8.35 -16.93 -31.46
N HIS A 43 -7.40 -17.34 -30.61
CA HIS A 43 -7.49 -18.51 -29.73
C HIS A 43 -7.91 -18.18 -28.30
N LEU A 44 -8.05 -16.90 -27.97
CA LEU A 44 -8.41 -16.41 -26.63
C LEU A 44 -9.85 -15.87 -26.56
N ARG A 45 -10.63 -16.06 -27.63
CA ARG A 45 -12.00 -15.55 -27.73
C ARG A 45 -12.95 -16.17 -26.70
N ARG A 46 -14.02 -15.42 -26.42
CA ARG A 46 -15.03 -15.75 -25.38
C ARG A 46 -15.75 -17.07 -25.64
N ASP A 47 -15.99 -17.42 -26.90
CA ASP A 47 -16.64 -18.68 -27.32
C ASP A 47 -15.78 -19.91 -27.03
N VAL A 48 -14.46 -19.75 -26.94
CA VAL A 48 -13.51 -20.81 -26.56
C VAL A 48 -13.28 -20.86 -25.05
N ALA A 49 -13.58 -19.77 -24.32
CA ALA A 49 -13.38 -19.68 -22.88
C ALA A 49 -14.32 -20.64 -22.11
N PRO A 50 -13.83 -21.34 -21.07
CA PRO A 50 -14.66 -22.25 -20.30
C PRO A 50 -15.73 -21.46 -19.54
N SER A 51 -17.00 -21.86 -19.69
CA SER A 51 -18.16 -21.21 -19.05
C SER A 51 -18.14 -21.27 -17.52
N ARG A 52 -17.36 -22.20 -16.95
CA ARG A 52 -17.08 -22.27 -15.51
C ARG A 52 -15.61 -22.55 -15.30
N VAL A 53 -15.02 -21.87 -14.34
CA VAL A 53 -13.67 -22.19 -13.84
C VAL A 53 -13.80 -23.39 -12.90
N SER A 54 -13.99 -24.58 -13.46
CA SER A 54 -13.97 -25.85 -12.73
C SER A 54 -12.57 -26.43 -12.82
N GLY A 55 -11.90 -26.61 -11.68
CA GLY A 55 -10.48 -27.00 -11.55
C GLY A 55 -10.12 -28.43 -11.98
N SER A 56 -10.65 -28.91 -13.10
CA SER A 56 -10.40 -30.27 -13.60
C SER A 56 -10.00 -30.32 -15.07
N ARG A 57 -9.91 -29.19 -15.78
CA ARG A 57 -9.34 -29.18 -17.12
C ARG A 57 -7.86 -28.83 -17.01
N ARG A 58 -7.06 -29.39 -17.93
CA ARG A 58 -5.69 -28.94 -18.14
C ARG A 58 -5.78 -27.78 -19.11
N VAL A 59 -5.22 -26.62 -18.76
CA VAL A 59 -5.04 -25.51 -19.68
C VAL A 59 -4.36 -26.07 -20.92
N ASP A 60 -4.96 -25.88 -22.08
CA ASP A 60 -4.31 -26.26 -23.32
C ASP A 60 -2.98 -25.49 -23.44
N THR A 61 -1.92 -26.22 -23.81
CA THR A 61 -0.60 -25.64 -24.09
C THR A 61 -0.70 -24.52 -25.12
N LEU A 62 -1.67 -24.63 -26.04
CA LEU A 62 -2.02 -23.58 -27.00
C LEU A 62 -2.36 -22.24 -26.33
N ILE A 63 -3.29 -22.25 -25.36
CA ILE A 63 -3.77 -21.04 -24.67
C ILE A 63 -2.63 -20.35 -23.92
N SER A 64 -1.81 -21.11 -23.20
CA SER A 64 -0.67 -20.56 -22.47
C SER A 64 0.34 -19.87 -23.41
N ARG A 65 0.58 -20.44 -24.59
CA ARG A 65 1.50 -19.87 -25.58
C ARG A 65 0.90 -18.67 -26.32
N ALA A 66 -0.41 -18.69 -26.58
CA ALA A 66 -1.14 -17.55 -27.13
C ALA A 66 -1.08 -16.34 -26.17
N LEU A 67 -1.36 -16.55 -24.87
CA LEU A 67 -1.21 -15.51 -23.84
C LEU A 67 0.23 -14.99 -23.76
N GLY A 68 1.23 -15.87 -23.88
CA GLY A 68 2.64 -15.47 -23.97
C GLY A 68 2.89 -14.51 -25.14
N CYS A 69 2.34 -14.78 -26.32
CA CYS A 69 2.44 -13.88 -27.47
C CYS A 69 1.72 -12.55 -27.24
N VAL A 70 0.53 -12.55 -26.63
CA VAL A 70 -0.16 -11.31 -26.25
C VAL A 70 0.70 -10.48 -25.31
N SER A 71 1.28 -11.08 -24.28
CA SER A 71 2.20 -10.40 -23.34
C SER A 71 3.39 -9.75 -24.06
N GLN A 72 3.99 -10.46 -25.02
CA GLN A 72 5.09 -9.93 -25.83
C GLN A 72 4.63 -8.79 -26.75
N CYS A 73 3.45 -8.90 -27.36
CA CYS A 73 2.86 -7.83 -28.15
C CYS A 73 2.64 -6.56 -27.31
N LEU A 74 2.12 -6.69 -26.08
CA LEU A 74 1.93 -5.56 -25.17
C LEU A 74 3.23 -4.82 -24.87
N LEU A 75 4.33 -5.56 -24.67
CA LEU A 75 5.63 -4.99 -24.39
C LEU A 75 6.15 -4.09 -25.51
N PHE A 76 5.95 -4.49 -26.78
CA PHE A 76 6.53 -3.80 -27.92
C PHE A 76 5.58 -2.84 -28.62
N CYS A 77 4.26 -3.07 -28.58
CA CYS A 77 3.29 -2.22 -29.28
C CYS A 77 3.36 -0.74 -28.87
N ARG A 78 3.68 -0.47 -27.59
CA ARG A 78 3.84 0.88 -27.02
C ARG A 78 4.92 1.73 -27.72
N ALA A 79 5.91 1.09 -28.33
CA ALA A 79 6.99 1.78 -29.02
C ALA A 79 6.74 1.90 -30.54
N THR A 80 5.52 1.59 -31.00
CA THR A 80 5.18 1.53 -32.42
C THR A 80 4.00 2.46 -32.75
N PRO A 81 3.83 2.89 -34.01
CA PRO A 81 2.66 3.66 -34.44
C PRO A 81 1.34 2.87 -34.40
N PHE A 82 1.40 1.59 -34.01
CA PHE A 82 0.25 0.68 -33.98
C PHE A 82 -0.42 0.58 -32.62
N GLU A 83 0.05 1.33 -31.61
CA GLU A 83 -0.47 1.26 -30.23
C GLU A 83 -2.01 1.36 -30.20
N ASP A 84 -2.60 2.41 -30.81
CA ASP A 84 -4.06 2.61 -30.80
C ASP A 84 -4.84 1.46 -31.42
N LYS A 85 -4.41 0.96 -32.59
CA LYS A 85 -5.04 -0.20 -33.23
C LYS A 85 -4.92 -1.45 -32.37
N SER A 86 -3.81 -1.60 -31.63
CA SER A 86 -3.59 -2.72 -30.72
C SER A 86 -4.52 -2.64 -29.52
N VAL A 87 -4.73 -1.43 -28.99
CA VAL A 87 -5.68 -1.16 -27.91
C VAL A 87 -7.10 -1.52 -28.34
N ASP A 88 -7.52 -1.14 -29.55
CA ASP A 88 -8.86 -1.49 -30.06
C ASP A 88 -9.06 -3.01 -30.14
N LEU A 89 -8.09 -3.74 -30.70
CA LEU A 89 -8.14 -5.22 -30.75
C LEU A 89 -8.20 -5.86 -29.36
N LEU A 90 -7.44 -5.35 -28.40
CA LEU A 90 -7.44 -5.86 -27.03
C LEU A 90 -8.77 -5.58 -26.31
N MET A 91 -9.40 -4.44 -26.59
CA MET A 91 -10.68 -4.07 -25.98
C MET A 91 -11.80 -5.04 -26.39
N ASP A 92 -11.82 -5.46 -27.65
CA ASP A 92 -12.84 -6.38 -28.18
C ASP A 92 -12.84 -7.75 -27.46
N ASP A 93 -11.66 -8.23 -27.05
CA ASP A 93 -11.47 -9.54 -26.40
C ASP A 93 -11.11 -9.46 -24.90
N LEU A 94 -11.17 -8.27 -24.28
CA LEU A 94 -10.61 -8.01 -22.95
C LEU A 94 -11.18 -8.89 -21.83
N GLU A 95 -12.50 -9.10 -21.83
CA GLU A 95 -13.18 -9.98 -20.85
C GLU A 95 -12.69 -11.42 -21.00
N ALA A 96 -12.49 -11.89 -22.24
CA ALA A 96 -12.02 -13.23 -22.51
C ALA A 96 -10.54 -13.41 -22.10
N ILE A 97 -9.69 -12.41 -22.38
CA ILE A 97 -8.28 -12.39 -21.93
C ILE A 97 -8.20 -12.48 -20.40
N THR A 98 -8.93 -11.64 -19.68
CA THR A 98 -8.90 -11.63 -18.19
C THR A 98 -9.49 -12.90 -17.58
N HIS A 99 -10.50 -13.50 -18.22
CA HIS A 99 -11.03 -14.80 -17.83
C HIS A 99 -10.01 -15.93 -18.03
N TRP A 100 -9.34 -15.98 -19.19
CA TRP A 100 -8.29 -16.96 -19.45
C TRP A 100 -7.12 -16.83 -18.48
N LEU A 101 -6.71 -15.60 -18.14
CA LEU A 101 -5.71 -15.37 -17.11
C LEU A 101 -6.13 -15.96 -15.76
N THR A 102 -7.41 -15.83 -15.39
CA THR A 102 -7.98 -16.42 -14.17
C THR A 102 -7.98 -17.95 -14.21
N VAL A 103 -8.41 -18.54 -15.32
CA VAL A 103 -8.41 -19.99 -15.53
C VAL A 103 -6.99 -20.55 -15.43
N CYS A 104 -6.05 -19.96 -16.16
CA CYS A 104 -4.65 -20.37 -16.17
C CYS A 104 -4.04 -20.30 -14.77
N PHE A 105 -4.34 -19.24 -14.01
CA PHE A 105 -3.85 -19.11 -12.64
C PHE A 105 -4.39 -20.21 -11.71
N LEU A 106 -5.70 -20.49 -11.77
CA LEU A 106 -6.34 -21.44 -10.86
C LEU A 106 -5.93 -22.88 -11.16
N GLU A 107 -5.89 -23.29 -12.43
CA GLU A 107 -5.52 -24.65 -12.80
C GLU A 107 -4.06 -24.98 -12.47
N CYS A 108 -3.18 -23.99 -12.46
CA CYS A 108 -1.77 -24.23 -12.16
C CYS A 108 -1.40 -24.11 -10.68
N SER A 109 -2.30 -23.55 -9.86
CA SER A 109 -2.11 -23.38 -8.42
C SER A 109 -1.99 -24.72 -7.65
N GLU A 110 -2.37 -25.83 -8.27
CA GLU A 110 -2.20 -27.20 -7.76
C GLU A 110 -0.78 -27.76 -7.95
N SER A 111 0.11 -27.05 -8.67
CA SER A 111 1.46 -27.51 -9.01
C SER A 111 2.56 -26.62 -8.42
N SER A 112 3.76 -27.19 -8.21
CA SER A 112 4.96 -26.47 -7.75
C SER A 112 5.47 -25.38 -8.71
N TYR A 113 4.90 -25.28 -9.92
CA TYR A 113 5.23 -24.28 -10.95
C TYR A 113 4.54 -22.91 -10.77
N ASN A 114 3.78 -22.74 -9.68
CA ASN A 114 2.92 -21.58 -9.43
C ASN A 114 3.65 -20.21 -9.48
N GLN A 115 4.91 -20.13 -9.03
CA GLN A 115 5.63 -18.85 -8.94
C GLN A 115 5.88 -18.16 -10.30
N MET A 116 6.30 -18.90 -11.32
CA MET A 116 6.57 -18.33 -12.64
C MET A 116 5.27 -17.84 -13.29
N GLN A 117 4.16 -18.52 -13.05
CA GLN A 117 2.86 -18.16 -13.60
C GLN A 117 2.27 -16.95 -12.92
N VAL A 118 2.39 -16.84 -11.59
CA VAL A 118 2.04 -15.62 -10.86
C VAL A 118 2.82 -14.43 -11.41
N PHE A 119 4.13 -14.60 -11.64
CA PHE A 119 4.99 -13.58 -12.24
C PHE A 119 4.57 -13.18 -13.66
N MET A 120 4.34 -14.15 -14.55
CA MET A 120 3.92 -13.87 -15.92
C MET A 120 2.53 -13.21 -15.95
N GLY A 121 1.61 -13.71 -15.13
CA GLY A 121 0.26 -13.19 -15.00
C GLY A 121 0.20 -11.77 -14.45
N SER A 122 0.98 -11.48 -13.39
CA SER A 122 1.06 -10.13 -12.82
C SER A 122 1.65 -9.13 -13.80
N ASN A 123 2.71 -9.51 -14.53
CA ASN A 123 3.31 -8.66 -15.56
C ASN A 123 2.35 -8.40 -16.72
N MET A 124 1.61 -9.42 -17.16
CA MET A 124 0.61 -9.25 -18.24
C MET A 124 -0.53 -8.34 -17.81
N LEU A 125 -1.06 -8.49 -16.59
CA LEU A 125 -2.10 -7.60 -16.06
C LEU A 125 -1.60 -6.15 -15.97
N TYR A 126 -0.39 -5.96 -15.46
CA TYR A 126 0.21 -4.63 -15.38
C TYR A 126 0.46 -4.03 -16.77
N ALA A 127 0.98 -4.81 -17.72
CA ALA A 127 1.20 -4.36 -19.10
C ALA A 127 -0.12 -3.97 -19.78
N LEU A 128 -1.18 -4.77 -19.63
CA LEU A 128 -2.52 -4.45 -20.15
C LEU A 128 -3.05 -3.13 -19.60
N THR A 129 -3.01 -2.97 -18.27
CA THR A 129 -3.63 -1.83 -17.59
C THR A 129 -2.82 -0.53 -17.67
N SER A 130 -1.50 -0.63 -17.85
CA SER A 130 -0.60 0.52 -17.98
C SER A 130 -0.32 0.96 -19.42
N LEU A 131 -0.85 0.24 -20.41
CA LEU A 131 -0.72 0.60 -21.83
C LEU A 131 -1.60 1.80 -22.16
N ASN A 132 -2.90 1.73 -21.87
CA ASN A 132 -3.87 2.77 -22.19
C ASN A 132 -4.99 2.83 -21.14
N GLU A 133 -5.51 4.03 -20.86
CA GLU A 133 -6.57 4.25 -19.87
C GLU A 133 -7.88 3.50 -20.20
N ARG A 134 -8.21 3.31 -21.48
CA ARG A 134 -9.36 2.51 -21.92
C ARG A 134 -9.25 1.06 -21.47
N LEU A 135 -8.06 0.46 -21.61
CA LEU A 135 -7.79 -0.90 -21.15
C LEU A 135 -7.82 -0.98 -19.62
N GLY A 136 -7.23 0.00 -18.92
CA GLY A 136 -7.32 0.09 -17.47
C GLY A 136 -8.78 0.11 -16.99
N THR A 137 -9.62 0.92 -17.62
CA THR A 137 -11.06 1.01 -17.34
C THR A 137 -11.80 -0.28 -17.65
N GLY A 138 -11.50 -0.92 -18.79
CA GLY A 138 -12.11 -2.20 -19.14
C GLY A 138 -11.72 -3.33 -18.17
N VAL A 139 -10.47 -3.39 -17.73
CA VAL A 139 -9.99 -4.40 -16.77
C VAL A 139 -10.56 -4.14 -15.39
N PHE A 140 -10.31 -2.96 -14.80
CA PHE A 140 -10.70 -2.66 -13.42
C PHE A 140 -12.19 -2.37 -13.27
N GLY A 141 -12.90 -2.05 -14.34
CA GLY A 141 -14.36 -1.95 -14.36
C GLY A 141 -15.08 -3.30 -14.50
N SER A 142 -14.34 -4.39 -14.75
CA SER A 142 -14.92 -5.72 -14.94
C SER A 142 -14.79 -6.62 -13.69
N PRO A 143 -15.81 -7.43 -13.35
CA PRO A 143 -15.72 -8.40 -12.26
C PRO A 143 -14.57 -9.41 -12.45
N SER A 144 -14.30 -9.82 -13.70
CA SER A 144 -13.22 -10.76 -14.03
C SER A 144 -11.84 -10.16 -13.77
N GLY A 145 -11.61 -8.90 -14.16
CA GLY A 145 -10.35 -8.21 -13.90
C GLY A 145 -10.09 -7.99 -12.40
N LEU A 146 -11.09 -7.55 -11.64
CA LEU A 146 -10.97 -7.38 -10.19
C LEU A 146 -10.73 -8.70 -9.47
N ARG A 147 -11.44 -9.77 -9.88
CA ARG A 147 -11.20 -11.13 -9.36
C ARG A 147 -9.78 -11.58 -9.63
N TYR A 148 -9.26 -11.36 -10.84
CA TYR A 148 -7.89 -11.74 -11.19
C TYR A 148 -6.85 -10.95 -10.39
N LEU A 149 -7.03 -9.63 -10.25
CA LEU A 149 -6.19 -8.78 -9.40
C LEU A 149 -6.17 -9.30 -7.96
N HIS A 150 -7.32 -9.67 -7.41
CA HIS A 150 -7.41 -10.22 -6.06
C HIS A 150 -6.71 -11.57 -5.90
N LEU A 151 -6.84 -12.47 -6.89
CA LEU A 151 -6.12 -13.74 -6.92
C LEU A 151 -4.61 -13.54 -6.92
N LEU A 152 -4.10 -12.63 -7.76
CA LEU A 152 -2.69 -12.26 -7.75
C LEU A 152 -2.27 -11.66 -6.41
N TRP A 153 -3.07 -10.73 -5.86
CA TRP A 153 -2.80 -10.10 -4.57
C TRP A 153 -2.61 -11.13 -3.46
N THR A 154 -3.49 -12.13 -3.41
CA THR A 154 -3.52 -13.17 -2.35
C THR A 154 -2.69 -14.41 -2.64
N SER A 155 -2.05 -14.47 -3.81
CA SER A 155 -1.15 -15.56 -4.18
C SER A 155 -0.01 -15.76 -3.17
N ARG A 156 0.36 -17.03 -2.96
CA ARG A 156 1.39 -17.43 -2.00
C ARG A 156 2.53 -18.19 -2.69
N ASP A 157 3.72 -18.05 -2.13
CA ASP A 157 4.88 -18.85 -2.49
C ASP A 157 4.86 -20.24 -1.83
N HIS A 158 5.88 -21.05 -2.13
CA HIS A 158 6.05 -22.38 -1.56
C HIS A 158 6.26 -22.40 -0.03
N LYS A 159 6.54 -21.25 0.59
CA LYS A 159 6.68 -21.07 2.05
C LYS A 159 5.39 -20.50 2.67
N GLY A 160 4.32 -20.38 1.89
CA GLY A 160 3.07 -19.78 2.31
C GLY A 160 3.14 -18.27 2.51
N GLN A 161 4.22 -17.59 2.13
CA GLN A 161 4.33 -16.13 2.18
C GLN A 161 3.67 -15.50 0.95
N PRO A 162 3.21 -14.24 1.01
CA PRO A 162 2.73 -13.55 -0.18
C PRO A 162 3.78 -13.59 -1.30
N PHE A 163 3.36 -13.86 -2.53
CA PHE A 163 4.28 -13.82 -3.66
C PHE A 163 4.86 -12.41 -3.82
N SER A 164 6.19 -12.34 -3.93
CA SER A 164 6.94 -11.11 -4.16
C SER A 164 8.04 -11.35 -5.18
N GLU A 165 8.22 -10.38 -6.07
CA GLU A 165 9.26 -10.40 -7.09
C GLU A 165 10.59 -10.03 -6.42
N VAL A 166 11.26 -11.04 -5.86
CA VAL A 166 12.42 -10.89 -4.95
C VAL A 166 13.52 -10.00 -5.53
N HIS A 167 13.71 -9.96 -6.85
CA HIS A 167 14.78 -9.19 -7.48
C HIS A 167 14.42 -7.72 -7.75
N ASN A 168 13.15 -7.31 -7.64
CA ASN A 168 12.76 -5.91 -7.76
C ASN A 168 11.41 -5.57 -7.10
N PRO A 169 11.37 -5.40 -5.76
CA PRO A 169 10.13 -5.09 -5.06
C PRO A 169 9.45 -3.77 -5.44
N ILE A 170 10.19 -2.78 -5.97
CA ILE A 170 9.61 -1.54 -6.55
C ILE A 170 8.83 -1.88 -7.82
N LYS A 171 9.34 -2.80 -8.63
CA LYS A 171 8.70 -3.25 -9.87
C LYS A 171 7.82 -4.48 -9.67
N CYS A 172 7.41 -4.80 -8.45
CA CYS A 172 6.47 -5.89 -8.23
C CYS A 172 5.16 -5.54 -8.95
N SER A 173 4.87 -6.24 -10.04
CA SER A 173 3.76 -5.93 -10.94
C SER A 173 2.39 -6.08 -10.26
N ILE A 174 2.32 -6.91 -9.22
CA ILE A 174 1.13 -7.03 -8.35
C ILE A 174 0.89 -5.73 -7.58
N LEU A 175 1.92 -5.20 -6.91
CA LEU A 175 1.80 -3.94 -6.15
C LEU A 175 1.58 -2.77 -7.11
N ALA A 176 2.27 -2.73 -8.24
CA ALA A 176 2.11 -1.68 -9.25
C ALA A 176 0.69 -1.67 -9.85
N SER A 177 0.12 -2.84 -10.17
CA SER A 177 -1.27 -2.94 -10.63
C SER A 177 -2.27 -2.48 -9.56
N MET A 178 -2.01 -2.83 -8.30
CA MET A 178 -2.83 -2.39 -7.18
C MET A 178 -2.77 -0.87 -7.00
N GLN A 179 -1.57 -0.28 -7.04
CA GLN A 179 -1.37 1.16 -6.97
C GLN A 179 -2.03 1.89 -8.14
N LEU A 180 -1.94 1.34 -9.35
CA LEU A 180 -2.61 1.89 -10.52
C LEU A 180 -4.13 1.90 -10.33
N CYS A 181 -4.70 0.78 -9.87
CA CYS A 181 -6.12 0.65 -9.56
C CYS A 181 -6.58 1.69 -8.53
N ILE A 182 -5.87 1.82 -7.39
CA ILE A 182 -6.30 2.75 -6.33
C ILE A 182 -6.03 4.23 -6.61
N SER A 183 -5.13 4.55 -7.54
CA SER A 183 -4.80 5.94 -7.89
C SER A 183 -5.86 6.60 -8.77
N ASN A 184 -6.67 5.81 -9.48
CA ASN A 184 -7.83 6.29 -10.22
C ASN A 184 -9.08 6.17 -9.31
N PRO A 185 -9.79 7.27 -9.00
CA PRO A 185 -10.94 7.24 -8.11
C PRO A 185 -12.03 6.25 -8.54
N MET A 186 -12.34 6.17 -9.84
CA MET A 186 -13.38 5.27 -10.35
C MET A 186 -12.99 3.80 -10.17
N TRP A 187 -11.75 3.44 -10.54
CA TRP A 187 -11.28 2.06 -10.42
C TRP A 187 -11.14 1.65 -8.96
N ARG A 188 -10.70 2.57 -8.10
CA ARG A 188 -10.66 2.39 -6.66
C ARG A 188 -12.04 2.06 -6.09
N ASP A 189 -13.07 2.80 -6.49
CA ASP A 189 -14.42 2.59 -5.98
C ASP A 189 -14.94 1.19 -6.38
N PHE A 190 -14.75 0.78 -7.64
CA PHE A 190 -15.07 -0.59 -8.08
C PHE A 190 -14.31 -1.66 -7.29
N PHE A 191 -13.03 -1.42 -7.00
CA PHE A 191 -12.23 -2.36 -6.22
C PHE A 191 -12.64 -2.42 -4.74
N VAL A 192 -13.00 -1.29 -4.14
CA VAL A 192 -13.54 -1.23 -2.78
C VAL A 192 -14.86 -1.99 -2.70
N ASP A 193 -15.77 -1.77 -3.65
CA ASP A 193 -17.03 -2.51 -3.74
C ASP A 193 -16.79 -4.02 -3.89
N PHE A 194 -15.83 -4.41 -4.73
CA PHE A 194 -15.44 -5.80 -4.88
C PHE A 194 -14.90 -6.40 -3.57
N ILE A 195 -14.00 -5.69 -2.86
CA ILE A 195 -13.47 -6.16 -1.58
C ILE A 195 -14.60 -6.33 -0.54
N LEU A 196 -15.51 -5.38 -0.49
CA LEU A 196 -16.60 -5.33 0.49
C LEU A 196 -17.76 -6.26 0.12
N SER A 197 -17.79 -6.80 -1.10
CA SER A 197 -18.83 -7.74 -1.55
C SER A 197 -18.89 -9.04 -0.74
N SER A 198 -17.80 -9.41 -0.04
CA SER A 198 -17.73 -10.61 0.78
C SER A 198 -16.81 -10.45 1.99
N PRO A 199 -17.24 -10.85 3.21
CA PRO A 199 -16.37 -10.87 4.38
C PRO A 199 -15.09 -11.69 4.18
N THR A 200 -15.16 -12.75 3.36
CA THR A 200 -14.02 -13.61 3.05
C THR A 200 -13.00 -12.87 2.18
N ILE A 201 -13.45 -12.16 1.14
CA ILE A 201 -12.59 -11.37 0.26
C ILE A 201 -11.90 -10.26 1.06
N LEU A 202 -12.66 -9.51 1.86
CA LEU A 202 -12.14 -8.50 2.77
C LEU A 202 -11.08 -9.08 3.73
N ALA A 203 -11.38 -10.21 4.36
CA ALA A 203 -10.46 -10.86 5.28
C ALA A 203 -9.15 -11.29 4.59
N GLN A 204 -9.24 -11.91 3.41
CA GLN A 204 -8.08 -12.34 2.63
C GLN A 204 -7.23 -11.15 2.15
N PHE A 205 -7.89 -10.08 1.69
CA PHE A 205 -7.21 -8.86 1.26
C PHE A 205 -6.40 -8.21 2.39
N CYS A 206 -7.05 -7.92 3.53
CA CYS A 206 -6.40 -7.28 4.67
C CYS A 206 -5.30 -8.14 5.27
N GLU A 207 -5.52 -9.45 5.38
CA GLU A 207 -4.51 -10.39 5.88
C GLU A 207 -3.30 -10.43 4.94
N CYS A 208 -3.51 -10.43 3.63
CA CYS A 208 -2.41 -10.40 2.68
C CYS A 208 -1.65 -9.06 2.73
N LEU A 209 -2.34 -7.92 2.87
CA LEU A 209 -1.70 -6.61 3.04
C LEU A 209 -0.80 -6.58 4.29
N ARG A 210 -1.31 -7.08 5.42
CA ARG A 210 -0.52 -7.26 6.66
C ARG A 210 0.71 -8.15 6.44
N GLN A 211 0.52 -9.30 5.80
CA GLN A 211 1.61 -10.25 5.55
C GLN A 211 2.68 -9.67 4.61
N ARG A 212 2.29 -8.91 3.58
CA ARG A 212 3.23 -8.23 2.67
C ARG A 212 4.08 -7.19 3.41
N VAL A 213 3.50 -6.43 4.34
CA VAL A 213 4.27 -5.53 5.20
C VAL A 213 5.23 -6.30 6.12
N ALA A 214 4.77 -7.41 6.72
CA ALA A 214 5.63 -8.26 7.55
C ALA A 214 6.80 -8.90 6.75
N GLN A 215 6.57 -9.20 5.46
CA GLN A 215 7.55 -9.81 4.57
C GLN A 215 8.75 -8.89 4.29
N VAL A 216 8.61 -7.56 4.43
CA VAL A 216 9.70 -6.59 4.22
C VAL A 216 10.95 -6.95 5.03
N VAL A 217 10.78 -7.37 6.29
CA VAL A 217 11.88 -7.77 7.16
C VAL A 217 12.57 -9.04 6.65
N GLN A 218 11.80 -9.96 6.05
CA GLN A 218 12.36 -11.18 5.47
C GLN A 218 13.14 -10.89 4.19
N LEU A 219 12.59 -10.05 3.29
CA LEU A 219 13.25 -9.63 2.05
C LEU A 219 14.57 -8.91 2.33
N GLN A 220 14.63 -8.13 3.40
CA GLN A 220 15.85 -7.48 3.88
C GLN A 220 16.94 -8.48 4.27
N ARG A 221 16.58 -9.64 4.84
CA ARG A 221 17.53 -10.68 5.30
C ARG A 221 18.04 -11.60 4.20
N VAL A 222 17.22 -11.86 3.18
CA VAL A 222 17.59 -12.74 2.05
C VAL A 222 18.71 -12.14 1.20
N GLY A 223 18.89 -10.82 1.24
CA GLY A 223 19.91 -10.12 0.46
C GLY A 223 19.50 -9.98 -1.02
N GLY A 224 20.27 -9.19 -1.78
CA GLY A 224 20.02 -8.96 -3.21
C GLY A 224 18.96 -7.90 -3.54
N VAL A 225 18.30 -7.31 -2.53
CA VAL A 225 17.38 -6.18 -2.70
C VAL A 225 18.00 -4.89 -2.18
N SER A 226 17.95 -3.82 -2.98
CA SER A 226 18.44 -2.52 -2.52
C SER A 226 17.56 -1.95 -1.39
N ALA A 227 18.17 -1.22 -0.47
CA ALA A 227 17.45 -0.58 0.62
C ALA A 227 16.40 0.43 0.13
N SER A 228 16.71 1.17 -0.95
CA SER A 228 15.75 2.05 -1.63
C SER A 228 14.56 1.25 -2.18
N SER A 229 14.80 0.05 -2.72
CA SER A 229 13.73 -0.81 -3.23
C SER A 229 12.78 -1.30 -2.14
N LEU A 230 13.33 -1.68 -0.98
CA LEU A 230 12.51 -2.06 0.18
C LEU A 230 11.71 -0.87 0.72
N CYS A 231 12.30 0.33 0.75
CA CYS A 231 11.59 1.53 1.19
C CYS A 231 10.45 1.90 0.24
N GLY A 232 10.71 1.92 -1.07
CA GLY A 232 9.68 2.21 -2.08
C GLY A 232 8.53 1.20 -2.03
N HIS A 233 8.84 -0.09 -1.90
CA HIS A 233 7.83 -1.14 -1.72
C HIS A 233 6.98 -0.92 -0.45
N THR A 234 7.63 -0.65 0.68
CA THR A 234 6.95 -0.44 1.96
C THR A 234 6.07 0.80 1.95
N LEU A 235 6.56 1.91 1.37
CA LEU A 235 5.78 3.13 1.18
C LEU A 235 4.57 2.88 0.27
N GLY A 236 4.71 2.07 -0.77
CA GLY A 236 3.60 1.68 -1.63
C GLY A 236 2.51 0.90 -0.88
N LEU A 237 2.90 -0.02 0.02
CA LEU A 237 1.96 -0.73 0.89
C LEU A 237 1.27 0.20 1.90
N PHE A 238 2.01 1.15 2.49
CA PHE A 238 1.42 2.13 3.41
C PHE A 238 0.45 3.08 2.71
N GLN A 239 0.80 3.55 1.52
CA GLN A 239 -0.08 4.35 0.69
C GLN A 239 -1.37 3.57 0.39
N LEU A 240 -1.27 2.31 -0.05
CA LEU A 240 -2.43 1.45 -0.28
C LEU A 240 -3.34 1.34 0.95
N ALA A 241 -2.76 1.11 2.13
CA ALA A 241 -3.52 1.04 3.38
C ALA A 241 -4.16 2.37 3.75
N SER A 242 -3.50 3.50 3.46
CA SER A 242 -4.04 4.85 3.73
C SER A 242 -5.26 5.13 2.86
N TRP A 243 -5.16 4.90 1.55
CA TRP A 243 -6.27 5.15 0.61
C TRP A 243 -7.48 4.26 0.90
N LEU A 244 -7.25 2.96 1.12
CA LEU A 244 -8.35 2.04 1.40
C LEU A 244 -8.88 2.17 2.83
N GLY A 245 -8.06 2.65 3.75
CA GLY A 245 -8.42 2.92 5.15
C GLY A 245 -9.38 4.08 5.33
N GLU A 246 -9.66 4.88 4.30
CA GLU A 246 -10.76 5.85 4.30
C GLU A 246 -12.12 5.16 4.48
N ASN A 247 -12.23 3.88 4.07
CA ASN A 247 -13.40 3.06 4.35
C ASN A 247 -13.31 2.46 5.77
N SER A 248 -14.25 2.84 6.64
CA SER A 248 -14.25 2.42 8.06
C SER A 248 -14.30 0.89 8.27
N VAL A 249 -14.89 0.13 7.35
CA VAL A 249 -14.96 -1.34 7.45
C VAL A 249 -13.59 -1.96 7.17
N ILE A 250 -12.91 -1.48 6.12
CA ILE A 250 -11.54 -1.88 5.80
C ILE A 250 -10.59 -1.50 6.93
N LEU A 251 -10.70 -0.26 7.44
CA LEU A 251 -9.89 0.24 8.54
C LEU A 251 -10.04 -0.63 9.81
N LYS A 252 -11.27 -0.92 10.22
CA LYS A 252 -11.54 -1.81 11.37
C LYS A 252 -10.94 -3.20 11.16
N ARG A 253 -10.99 -3.73 9.94
CA ARG A 253 -10.39 -5.03 9.63
C ARG A 253 -8.86 -4.99 9.72
N LEU A 254 -8.22 -3.94 9.20
CA LEU A 254 -6.77 -3.75 9.29
C LEU A 254 -6.30 -3.59 10.74
N GLN A 255 -7.07 -2.88 11.56
CA GLN A 255 -6.83 -2.77 13.01
C GLN A 255 -6.94 -4.13 13.70
N ALA A 256 -8.00 -4.88 13.41
CA ALA A 256 -8.19 -6.23 13.96
C ALA A 256 -7.07 -7.20 13.52
N SER A 257 -6.44 -6.98 12.38
CA SER A 257 -5.28 -7.75 11.91
C SER A 257 -3.93 -7.21 12.43
N GLU A 258 -3.90 -6.26 13.36
CA GLU A 258 -2.67 -5.65 13.89
C GLU A 258 -1.75 -5.05 12.79
N TYR A 259 -2.31 -4.55 11.69
CA TYR A 259 -1.53 -4.05 10.54
C TYR A 259 -0.47 -3.02 10.95
N LEU A 260 -0.86 -2.08 11.83
CA LEU A 260 0.01 -1.04 12.38
C LEU A 260 1.26 -1.58 13.08
N ARG A 261 1.13 -2.68 13.83
CA ARG A 261 2.26 -3.29 14.54
C ARG A 261 3.33 -3.75 13.55
N TYR A 262 2.91 -4.44 12.50
CA TYR A 262 3.82 -4.87 11.43
C TYR A 262 4.41 -3.70 10.64
N GLY A 263 3.62 -2.63 10.42
CA GLY A 263 4.12 -1.40 9.79
C GLY A 263 5.23 -0.73 10.61
N VAL A 264 5.08 -0.66 11.93
CA VAL A 264 6.12 -0.12 12.82
C VAL A 264 7.36 -1.01 12.84
N GLU A 265 7.19 -2.34 12.87
CA GLU A 265 8.31 -3.29 12.79
C GLU A 265 9.10 -3.12 11.49
N ALA A 266 8.42 -3.10 10.32
CA ALA A 266 9.06 -2.85 9.04
C ALA A 266 9.78 -1.49 9.00
N THR A 267 9.14 -0.43 9.49
CA THR A 267 9.75 0.92 9.55
C THR A 267 10.97 0.96 10.46
N THR A 268 10.93 0.24 11.59
CA THR A 268 12.04 0.16 12.55
C THR A 268 13.24 -0.51 11.90
N GLU A 269 13.03 -1.67 11.27
CA GLU A 269 14.09 -2.44 10.63
C GLU A 269 14.71 -1.67 9.46
N LEU A 270 13.89 -1.06 8.60
CA LEU A 270 14.41 -0.24 7.49
C LEU A 270 15.14 1.02 7.99
N SER A 271 14.66 1.69 9.03
CA SER A 271 15.30 2.89 9.57
C SER A 271 16.69 2.63 10.16
N ARG A 272 16.96 1.40 10.61
CA ARG A 272 18.27 0.96 11.12
C ARG A 272 19.30 0.75 10.01
N LEU A 273 18.86 0.56 8.77
CA LEU A 273 19.77 0.37 7.65
C LEU A 273 20.52 1.68 7.34
N PRO A 274 21.86 1.66 7.26
CA PRO A 274 22.65 2.84 6.95
C PRO A 274 22.46 3.33 5.51
N GLN A 275 22.07 2.44 4.58
CA GLN A 275 21.85 2.77 3.17
C GLN A 275 20.51 3.48 2.90
N VAL A 276 19.58 3.45 3.86
CA VAL A 276 18.29 4.15 3.72
C VAL A 276 18.50 5.64 3.93
N GLN A 277 18.06 6.45 2.98
CA GLN A 277 18.22 7.90 3.04
C GLN A 277 17.31 8.51 4.11
N LEU A 278 17.73 9.64 4.67
CA LEU A 278 16.96 10.39 5.67
C LEU A 278 15.51 10.66 5.20
N LYS A 279 15.35 11.06 3.94
CA LYS A 279 14.05 11.30 3.29
C LYS A 279 13.12 10.08 3.42
N ASP A 280 13.62 8.89 3.12
CA ASP A 280 12.83 7.66 3.15
C ASP A 280 12.45 7.27 4.58
N LYS A 281 13.37 7.43 5.55
CA LYS A 281 13.08 7.15 6.97
C LYS A 281 11.96 8.06 7.50
N VAL A 282 12.04 9.35 7.16
CA VAL A 282 11.04 10.35 7.55
C VAL A 282 9.69 10.05 6.89
N LEU A 283 9.66 9.66 5.62
CA LEU A 283 8.43 9.26 4.92
C LEU A 283 7.79 8.02 5.52
N LEU A 284 8.57 6.98 5.81
CA LEU A 284 8.06 5.74 6.45
C LEU A 284 7.43 6.06 7.81
N LEU A 285 8.09 6.90 8.62
CA LEU A 285 7.56 7.35 9.90
C LEU A 285 6.28 8.17 9.76
N ALA A 286 6.22 9.10 8.82
CA ALA A 286 5.02 9.92 8.60
C ALA A 286 3.82 9.04 8.23
N GLN A 287 4.03 8.07 7.34
CA GLN A 287 2.97 7.17 6.88
C GLN A 287 2.41 6.28 8.02
N VAL A 288 3.27 5.67 8.84
CA VAL A 288 2.81 4.80 9.93
C VAL A 288 2.36 5.58 11.17
N GLY A 289 3.03 6.70 11.46
CA GLY A 289 2.83 7.48 12.68
C GLY A 289 1.73 8.54 12.59
N ALA A 290 1.53 9.17 11.43
CA ALA A 290 0.51 10.21 11.26
C ALA A 290 -0.69 9.72 10.45
N PHE A 291 -0.47 9.13 9.28
CA PHE A 291 -1.59 8.95 8.35
C PHE A 291 -2.60 7.90 8.83
N PHE A 292 -2.15 6.67 9.08
CA PHE A 292 -3.06 5.57 9.41
C PHE A 292 -3.89 5.76 10.71
N PRO A 293 -3.33 6.26 11.82
CA PRO A 293 -4.06 6.40 13.08
C PRO A 293 -4.84 7.71 13.23
N LEU A 294 -4.76 8.60 12.23
CA LEU A 294 -5.56 9.82 12.16
C LEU A 294 -6.69 9.71 11.13
N LEU A 295 -6.86 8.56 10.49
CA LEU A 295 -7.96 8.34 9.54
C LEU A 295 -9.31 8.42 10.27
N PRO A 296 -10.35 8.97 9.62
CA PRO A 296 -11.71 8.98 10.16
C PRO A 296 -12.16 7.56 10.57
N GLY A 297 -12.66 7.41 11.80
CA GLY A 297 -13.07 6.12 12.34
C GLY A 297 -11.94 5.25 12.91
N SER A 298 -10.69 5.72 12.89
CA SER A 298 -9.63 5.12 13.69
C SER A 298 -9.80 5.52 15.16
N SER A 299 -9.43 4.61 16.09
CA SER A 299 -9.25 4.98 17.48
C SER A 299 -7.79 5.39 17.67
N PRO A 300 -7.49 6.65 18.06
CA PRO A 300 -6.11 7.07 18.30
C PRO A 300 -5.40 6.22 19.36
N SER A 301 -6.15 5.60 20.28
CA SER A 301 -5.61 4.65 21.26
C SER A 301 -4.92 3.43 20.64
N ALA A 302 -5.19 3.09 19.38
CA ALA A 302 -4.48 2.03 18.66
C ALA A 302 -2.98 2.35 18.45
N LEU A 303 -2.57 3.62 18.58
CA LEU A 303 -1.16 4.02 18.55
C LEU A 303 -0.39 3.67 19.81
N ALA A 304 -1.06 3.64 20.96
CA ALA A 304 -0.41 3.53 22.27
C ALA A 304 0.63 2.39 22.34
N PRO A 305 0.34 1.16 21.89
CA PRO A 305 1.29 0.04 21.98
C PRO A 305 2.54 0.18 21.10
N ILE A 306 2.47 1.00 20.05
CA ILE A 306 3.53 1.11 19.04
C ILE A 306 4.34 2.42 19.14
N LEU A 307 3.83 3.37 19.93
CA LEU A 307 4.38 4.70 20.10
C LEU A 307 5.81 4.75 20.66
N PRO A 308 6.21 3.88 21.62
CA PRO A 308 7.60 3.83 22.09
C PRO A 308 8.61 3.61 20.96
N LYS A 309 8.30 2.70 20.03
CA LYS A 309 9.16 2.43 18.88
C LYS A 309 9.21 3.61 17.92
N LEU A 310 8.06 4.21 17.61
CA LEU A 310 7.99 5.36 16.71
C LEU A 310 8.78 6.56 17.26
N LEU A 311 8.64 6.83 18.55
CA LEU A 311 9.36 7.90 19.23
C LEU A 311 10.88 7.67 19.29
N ASP A 312 11.34 6.44 19.54
CA ASP A 312 12.79 6.11 19.49
C ASP A 312 13.38 6.35 18.10
N ILE A 313 12.71 5.90 17.03
CA ILE A 313 13.18 6.11 15.66
C ILE A 313 13.24 7.61 15.35
N LEU A 314 12.18 8.34 15.69
CA LEU A 314 12.08 9.76 15.40
C LEU A 314 13.14 10.57 16.16
N ALA A 315 13.37 10.27 17.45
CA ALA A 315 14.39 10.93 18.26
C ALA A 315 15.81 10.78 17.67
N ARG A 316 16.10 9.66 16.99
CA ARG A 316 17.39 9.44 16.30
C ARG A 316 17.50 10.19 14.97
N ILE A 317 16.36 10.41 14.30
CA ILE A 317 16.28 11.06 12.98
C ILE A 317 16.29 12.58 13.09
N ILE A 318 15.68 13.13 14.14
CA ILE A 318 15.49 14.57 14.36
C ILE A 318 16.78 15.41 14.19
N PRO A 319 17.94 15.04 14.77
CA PRO A 319 19.16 15.82 14.60
C PRO A 319 19.58 15.97 13.12
N GLN A 320 19.33 14.95 12.30
CA GLN A 320 19.61 14.97 10.87
C GLN A 320 18.50 15.70 10.11
N ALA A 321 17.24 15.41 10.41
CA ALA A 321 16.07 16.05 9.81
C ALA A 321 16.07 17.57 10.03
N SER A 322 16.59 18.06 11.17
CA SER A 322 16.72 19.50 11.46
C SER A 322 17.61 20.26 10.47
N LYS A 323 18.51 19.57 9.77
CA LYS A 323 19.42 20.16 8.79
C LYS A 323 18.84 20.14 7.37
N ASP A 324 17.81 19.34 7.13
CA ASP A 324 17.21 19.10 5.82
C ASP A 324 15.81 19.74 5.71
N PRO A 325 15.54 20.65 4.76
CA PRO A 325 14.23 21.32 4.64
C PRO A 325 13.03 20.37 4.58
N PHE A 326 13.17 19.26 3.84
CA PHE A 326 12.10 18.27 3.69
C PHE A 326 11.85 17.51 5.00
N GLY A 327 12.92 17.05 5.66
CA GLY A 327 12.88 16.42 6.96
C GLY A 327 12.22 17.31 8.00
N ARG A 328 12.59 18.60 8.05
CA ARG A 328 12.00 19.58 8.96
C ARG A 328 10.49 19.73 8.79
N HIS A 329 10.02 19.91 7.56
CA HIS A 329 8.60 20.08 7.27
C HIS A 329 7.81 18.84 7.68
N THR A 330 8.30 17.65 7.33
CA THR A 330 7.59 16.39 7.59
C THR A 330 7.57 16.07 9.08
N VAL A 331 8.68 16.27 9.81
CA VAL A 331 8.72 16.07 11.28
C VAL A 331 7.81 17.05 12.00
N SER A 332 7.75 18.31 11.55
CA SER A 332 6.85 19.31 12.13
C SER A 332 5.38 18.93 11.90
N GLY A 333 5.03 18.48 10.69
CA GLY A 333 3.69 17.96 10.39
C GLY A 333 3.30 16.75 11.24
N LEU A 334 4.22 15.79 11.42
CA LEU A 334 4.03 14.64 12.31
C LEU A 334 3.79 15.08 13.76
N ALA A 335 4.61 16.01 14.26
CA ALA A 335 4.47 16.53 15.62
C ALA A 335 3.12 17.23 15.82
N LEU A 336 2.70 18.06 14.86
CA LEU A 336 1.38 18.71 14.89
C LEU A 336 0.23 17.70 14.88
N GLY A 337 0.30 16.67 14.04
CA GLY A 337 -0.70 15.59 14.02
C GLY A 337 -0.79 14.85 15.35
N TRP A 338 0.35 14.56 15.98
CA TRP A 338 0.42 13.93 17.30
C TRP A 338 -0.11 14.82 18.42
N ARG A 339 0.15 16.13 18.38
CA ARG A 339 -0.44 17.09 19.33
C ARG A 339 -1.96 17.05 19.31
N GLY A 340 -2.56 16.88 18.12
CA GLY A 340 -4.01 16.77 17.95
C GLY A 340 -4.65 15.57 18.65
N ILE A 341 -3.87 14.52 18.95
CA ILE A 341 -4.37 13.30 19.61
C ILE A 341 -3.89 13.13 21.06
N LEU A 342 -3.16 14.10 21.61
CA LEU A 342 -2.76 14.02 23.02
C LEU A 342 -3.94 14.16 23.98
N GLY A 343 -5.10 14.64 23.52
CA GLY A 343 -6.32 14.68 24.32
C GLY A 343 -6.89 13.29 24.70
N TYR A 344 -6.41 12.21 24.07
CA TYR A 344 -6.79 10.85 24.44
C TYR A 344 -5.85 10.34 25.55
N LEU A 345 -6.41 9.97 26.71
CA LEU A 345 -5.64 9.68 27.92
C LEU A 345 -4.67 8.51 27.72
N ARG A 346 -5.13 7.41 27.11
CA ARG A 346 -4.30 6.24 26.74
C ARG A 346 -3.15 6.62 25.81
N VAL A 347 -3.39 7.53 24.87
CA VAL A 347 -2.38 7.97 23.90
C VAL A 347 -1.33 8.83 24.59
N ASN A 348 -1.76 9.82 25.39
CA ASN A 348 -0.84 10.66 26.15
C ASN A 348 -0.03 9.85 27.16
N LYS A 349 -0.64 8.90 27.88
CA LYS A 349 0.08 7.98 28.78
C LYS A 349 1.15 7.21 28.02
N ALA A 350 0.82 6.64 26.86
CA ALA A 350 1.80 5.96 26.02
C ALA A 350 2.90 6.90 25.49
N PHE A 351 2.57 8.15 25.15
CA PHE A 351 3.57 9.16 24.76
C PHE A 351 4.52 9.45 25.92
N LYS A 352 3.99 9.58 27.14
CA LYS A 352 4.80 9.82 28.34
C LYS A 352 5.73 8.64 28.64
N GLU A 353 5.18 7.43 28.68
CA GLU A 353 5.95 6.19 28.90
C GLU A 353 7.05 6.01 27.84
N ALA A 354 6.71 6.26 26.57
CA ALA A 354 7.65 6.24 25.46
C ALA A 354 8.75 7.31 25.60
N MET A 355 8.37 8.54 25.96
CA MET A 355 9.31 9.63 26.16
C MET A 355 10.28 9.33 27.30
N ASP A 356 9.81 8.73 28.40
CA ASP A 356 10.64 8.36 29.55
C ASP A 356 11.67 7.27 29.23
N GLN A 357 11.43 6.47 28.19
CA GLN A 357 12.37 5.45 27.70
C GLN A 357 13.46 6.03 26.79
N ILE A 358 13.30 7.25 26.26
CA ILE A 358 14.31 7.87 25.40
C ILE A 358 15.48 8.35 26.28
N PRO A 359 16.74 8.03 25.94
CA PRO A 359 17.89 8.51 26.68
C PRO A 359 17.87 10.04 26.87
N PRO A 360 18.06 10.57 28.09
CA PRO A 360 17.97 12.02 28.36
C PRO A 360 18.90 12.88 27.50
N ARG A 361 20.04 12.32 27.09
CA ARG A 361 20.99 12.97 26.18
C ARG A 361 20.39 13.23 24.78
N ILE A 362 19.53 12.34 24.28
CA ILE A 362 18.87 12.46 22.98
C ILE A 362 17.70 13.47 23.06
N LEU A 363 16.92 13.43 24.14
CA LEU A 363 15.86 14.42 24.37
C LEU A 363 16.43 15.84 24.53
N SER A 364 17.44 16.00 25.38
CA SER A 364 18.08 17.30 25.61
C SER A 364 18.82 17.85 24.39
N SER A 365 19.40 17.00 23.54
CA SER A 365 19.97 17.46 22.27
C SER A 365 18.88 17.91 21.29
N SER A 366 17.73 17.23 21.26
CA SER A 366 16.59 17.57 20.42
C SER A 366 15.94 18.90 20.83
N LEU A 367 15.88 19.20 22.13
CA LEU A 367 15.37 20.47 22.68
C LEU A 367 16.29 21.66 22.44
N LYS A 368 17.58 21.42 22.17
CA LYS A 368 18.61 22.44 21.90
C LYS A 368 18.74 22.78 20.41
N LEU A 369 18.00 22.11 19.53
CA LEU A 369 18.01 22.40 18.10
C LEU A 369 17.39 23.78 17.87
N ALA A 370 18.04 24.61 17.04
CA ALA A 370 17.53 25.92 16.67
C ALA A 370 16.17 25.83 15.94
N SER A 371 15.49 26.98 15.82
CA SER A 371 14.16 27.30 15.27
C SER A 371 13.36 26.24 14.47
N PRO A 372 13.87 25.55 13.43
CA PRO A 372 12.92 24.99 12.45
C PRO A 372 12.35 23.58 12.75
N ILE A 373 12.34 23.11 14.01
CA ILE A 373 11.43 22.04 14.49
C ILE A 373 10.77 22.44 15.83
N ARG A 374 10.31 23.68 15.94
CA ARG A 374 9.59 24.19 17.13
C ARG A 374 8.41 23.30 17.54
N ASP A 375 7.74 22.69 16.58
CA ASP A 375 6.58 21.81 16.84
C ASP A 375 6.97 20.53 17.58
N TRP A 376 8.20 20.02 17.40
CA TRP A 376 8.69 18.88 18.16
C TRP A 376 8.94 19.24 19.62
N SER A 377 9.61 20.37 19.89
CA SER A 377 9.79 20.84 21.27
C SER A 377 8.45 21.14 21.94
N ASN A 378 7.50 21.74 21.20
CA ASN A 378 6.15 21.99 21.70
C ASN A 378 5.42 20.68 22.01
N LEU A 379 5.51 19.67 21.15
CA LEU A 379 4.93 18.35 21.40
C LEU A 379 5.46 17.74 22.70
N LEU A 380 6.79 17.73 22.92
CA LEU A 380 7.37 17.17 24.14
C LEU A 380 6.91 17.91 25.40
N GLN A 381 6.81 19.24 25.33
CA GLN A 381 6.26 20.06 26.43
C GLN A 381 4.77 19.77 26.66
N ASP A 382 3.99 19.67 25.60
CA ASP A 382 2.55 19.38 25.66
C ASP A 382 2.29 17.99 26.25
N ILE A 383 3.10 16.98 25.90
CA ILE A 383 3.01 15.64 26.51
C ILE A 383 3.19 15.74 28.03
N GLN A 384 4.23 16.44 28.50
CA GLN A 384 4.50 16.61 29.92
C GLN A 384 3.37 17.37 30.62
N PHE A 385 2.96 18.51 30.06
CA PHE A 385 1.92 19.37 30.62
C PHE A 385 0.57 18.65 30.71
N GLN A 386 0.13 18.01 29.63
CA GLN A 386 -1.14 17.30 29.63
C GLN A 386 -1.10 16.07 30.54
N HIS A 387 0.02 15.36 30.60
CA HIS A 387 0.17 14.24 31.53
C HIS A 387 0.05 14.70 32.99
N SER A 388 0.73 15.78 33.39
CA SER A 388 0.61 16.32 34.75
C SER A 388 -0.83 16.73 35.06
N CYS A 389 -1.49 17.45 34.15
CA CYS A 389 -2.89 17.82 34.35
C CYS A 389 -3.76 16.58 34.59
N MET A 390 -3.62 15.52 33.78
CA MET A 390 -4.46 14.32 33.93
C MET A 390 -4.15 13.49 35.17
N VAL A 391 -2.89 13.43 35.62
CA VAL A 391 -2.51 12.78 36.87
C VAL A 391 -3.06 13.55 38.07
N ASP A 392 -3.01 14.88 38.03
CA ASP A 392 -3.56 15.76 39.08
C ASP A 392 -5.09 15.70 39.17
N PHE A 393 -5.79 15.35 38.07
CA PHE A 393 -7.24 15.10 38.07
C PHE A 393 -7.63 13.69 38.54
N SER A 394 -6.69 12.77 38.73
CA SER A 394 -6.97 11.36 39.06
C SER A 394 -7.32 11.09 40.53
N GLU A 395 -7.32 12.12 41.39
CA GLU A 395 -7.80 12.00 42.77
C GLU A 395 -9.32 11.79 42.86
N ASP A 396 -10.08 12.15 41.81
CA ASP A 396 -11.46 11.71 41.61
C ASP A 396 -11.54 10.80 40.36
N PRO A 397 -12.19 9.62 40.42
CA PRO A 397 -12.21 8.69 39.31
C PRO A 397 -13.19 9.16 38.23
N ILE A 398 -12.82 10.18 37.47
CA ILE A 398 -13.51 10.55 36.25
C ILE A 398 -13.18 9.48 35.21
N SER A 399 -14.14 8.60 34.91
CA SER A 399 -14.00 7.64 33.81
C SER A 399 -14.08 8.39 32.48
N LEU A 400 -12.96 8.95 32.02
CA LEU A 400 -12.86 9.51 30.68
C LEU A 400 -12.91 8.34 29.69
N CYS A 401 -14.02 8.25 28.95
CA CYS A 401 -14.23 7.22 27.93
C CYS A 401 -13.33 7.51 26.72
N ASP A 402 -12.18 6.84 26.66
CA ASP A 402 -11.19 7.00 25.59
C ASP A 402 -11.58 6.36 24.24
N ASN A 403 -12.79 5.77 24.15
CA ASN A 403 -13.45 5.07 23.03
C ASN A 403 -13.95 3.70 23.50
N ASP A 404 -15.19 3.60 23.97
CA ASP A 404 -15.88 2.32 23.99
C ASP A 404 -16.54 2.13 22.62
N LEU A 405 -15.94 1.27 21.78
CA LEU A 405 -16.48 0.84 20.47
C LEU A 405 -17.86 0.15 20.56
N ARG A 406 -18.49 0.14 21.74
CA ARG A 406 -19.77 -0.49 22.07
C ARG A 406 -20.94 0.50 22.21
N GLN A 407 -20.72 1.82 22.22
CA GLN A 407 -21.81 2.79 22.35
C GLN A 407 -22.25 3.34 20.99
N SER A 408 -23.56 3.32 20.77
CA SER A 408 -24.28 3.82 19.60
C SER A 408 -24.05 5.32 19.36
N ASN A 409 -24.23 5.73 18.11
CA ASN A 409 -23.96 7.06 17.53
C ASN A 409 -24.65 8.29 18.19
N GLU A 410 -25.30 8.17 19.35
CA GLU A 410 -26.13 9.25 19.90
C GLU A 410 -25.42 10.20 20.88
N ASP A 411 -24.23 9.87 21.40
CA ASP A 411 -23.56 10.68 22.46
C ASP A 411 -22.30 11.46 22.02
N PHE A 412 -21.96 11.48 20.72
CA PHE A 412 -20.79 12.20 20.21
C PHE A 412 -20.83 13.73 20.40
N SER A 413 -22.02 14.29 20.66
CA SER A 413 -22.25 15.72 20.89
C SER A 413 -21.79 16.21 22.27
N LYS A 414 -21.57 15.32 23.26
CA LYS A 414 -21.15 15.71 24.61
C LYS A 414 -19.63 15.77 24.81
N VAL A 415 -18.85 15.02 24.04
CA VAL A 415 -17.37 15.00 24.15
C VAL A 415 -16.72 16.19 23.43
N LEU A 416 -17.33 16.70 22.37
CA LEU A 416 -16.86 17.87 21.62
C LEU A 416 -16.85 19.20 22.41
N LEU A 417 -17.58 19.27 23.53
CA LEU A 417 -17.62 20.46 24.39
C LEU A 417 -16.36 20.65 25.25
N TRP A 418 -15.48 19.64 25.36
CA TRP A 418 -14.29 19.71 26.22
C TRP A 418 -12.97 19.92 25.45
N MET A 419 -12.96 19.73 24.13
CA MET A 419 -11.76 19.90 23.31
C MET A 419 -11.27 21.36 23.08
N PRO A 420 -12.08 22.45 23.23
CA PRO A 420 -11.55 23.81 23.14
C PRO A 420 -11.07 24.39 24.49
N LEU A 421 -11.22 23.68 25.61
CA LEU A 421 -10.80 24.21 26.92
C LEU A 421 -9.28 24.20 27.11
N GLY A 422 -8.54 23.24 26.53
CA GLY A 422 -7.08 23.21 26.61
C GLY A 422 -6.39 24.39 25.92
N SER A 423 -6.92 24.83 24.78
CA SER A 423 -6.44 26.02 24.05
C SER A 423 -6.92 27.34 24.66
N LEU A 424 -8.11 27.38 25.28
CA LEU A 424 -8.60 28.52 26.07
C LEU A 424 -7.85 28.71 27.41
N LEU A 425 -7.45 27.63 28.07
CA LEU A 425 -6.61 27.67 29.28
C LEU A 425 -5.21 28.18 28.97
N HIS A 426 -4.64 27.78 27.84
CA HIS A 426 -3.33 28.30 27.40
C HIS A 426 -3.39 29.80 27.02
N TYR A 427 -4.53 30.27 26.50
CA TYR A 427 -4.78 31.69 26.22
C TYR A 427 -5.05 32.52 27.49
N ARG A 428 -5.79 31.99 28.48
CA ARG A 428 -6.02 32.68 29.77
C ARG A 428 -4.77 32.76 30.64
N LEU A 429 -3.95 31.70 30.67
CA LEU A 429 -2.70 31.68 31.47
C LEU A 429 -1.57 32.50 30.84
N SER A 430 -1.57 32.70 29.52
CA SER A 430 -0.64 33.61 28.84
C SER A 430 -1.06 35.08 29.00
N LYS A 431 -2.36 35.37 29.06
CA LYS A 431 -2.87 36.73 29.29
C LYS A 431 -2.67 37.21 30.74
N SER A 432 -2.84 36.35 31.75
CA SER A 432 -2.61 36.74 33.15
C SER A 432 -1.14 37.02 33.49
N ARG A 433 -0.18 36.46 32.74
CA ARG A 433 1.25 36.77 32.89
C ARG A 433 1.68 38.08 32.23
N LEU A 434 0.91 38.60 31.29
CA LEU A 434 1.15 39.90 30.64
C LEU A 434 0.51 41.06 31.41
N GLU A 435 -0.54 40.81 32.21
CA GLU A 435 -1.23 41.84 33.01
C GLU A 435 -0.59 42.07 34.40
N HIS A 436 0.48 41.35 34.76
CA HIS A 436 1.25 41.52 36.00
C HIS A 436 2.70 42.00 35.81
N SER A 437 3.02 42.47 34.60
CA SER A 437 4.33 43.05 34.26
C SER A 437 4.22 44.47 33.70
N THR A 438 3.46 45.33 34.37
CA THR A 438 3.63 46.78 34.29
C THR A 438 4.32 47.30 35.55
N PRO A 439 5.54 47.85 35.48
CA PRO A 439 6.22 48.40 36.65
C PRO A 439 5.59 49.74 37.04
N ARG A 440 5.40 49.96 38.34
CA ARG A 440 5.39 51.29 38.95
C ARG A 440 6.68 51.48 39.72
#